data_AF-A0A8J8PDH2-F1
#
_entry.id   AF-A0A8J8PDH2-F1
#
_cell.length_a   1.000
_cell.length_b   1.000
_cell.length_c   1.000
_cell.angle_alpha   90.00
_cell.angle_beta   90.00
_cell.angle_gamma   90.00
#
_symmetry.space_group_name_H-M   'P 1'
#
loop_
_entity.id
_entity.type
_entity.pdbx_description
1 polymer ?
#
loop_
_entity_poly.entity_id
_entity_poly.type
_entity_poly.pdbx_seq_one_letter_code
_entity_poly.pdbx_strand_id
1 'polypeptide(L)'
;MDPITLRIQTELLSEIDSEADDLGYSSRAEYIRQLLQNRGPTREMLAADGSAELANPETVATNTEDIQQLQQQLNAAVERIEALEGRIEARNDKIDTSSESDGQAQPDAGSTSISKLESWVTDHGPQKEIAVSIILFAAELLQKDGPLETGELKSRLYEEFPDAYESKKTLWGATVQRFYQDAPGFNKPEYGTYDFE
;
A
#
# COMPACT_ATOMS: atom_id res chain seq x y z
N MET A 1 -4.02 -7.15 -62.23
CA MET A 1 -4.27 -6.44 -60.97
C MET A 1 -3.44 -5.19 -61.00
N ASP A 2 -4.06 -4.02 -60.93
CA ASP A 2 -3.34 -2.76 -60.92
C ASP A 2 -2.67 -2.58 -59.54
N PRO A 3 -1.40 -2.17 -59.50
CA PRO A 3 -0.71 -1.94 -58.23
C PRO A 3 -1.37 -0.76 -57.50
N ILE A 4 -1.88 -1.01 -56.30
CA ILE A 4 -2.39 0.05 -55.42
C ILE A 4 -1.19 0.68 -54.72
N THR A 5 -0.85 1.91 -55.13
CA THR A 5 0.19 2.68 -54.46
C THR A 5 -0.40 3.42 -53.26
N LEU A 6 -0.10 2.94 -52.05
CA LEU A 6 -0.44 3.62 -50.81
C LEU A 6 0.52 4.80 -50.59
N ARG A 7 -0.01 6.02 -50.57
CA ARG A 7 0.76 7.22 -50.18
C ARG A 7 0.64 7.42 -48.68
N ILE A 8 1.71 7.13 -47.95
CA ILE A 8 1.79 7.30 -46.50
C ILE A 8 2.64 8.54 -46.22
N GLN A 9 2.25 9.32 -45.20
CA GLN A 9 3.00 10.51 -44.78
C GLN A 9 4.38 10.10 -44.22
N THR A 10 5.40 10.92 -44.46
CA THR A 10 6.79 10.62 -44.09
C THR A 10 7.00 10.51 -42.58
N GLU A 11 6.24 11.28 -41.79
CA GLU A 11 6.23 11.21 -40.32
C GLU A 11 5.78 9.82 -39.85
N LEU A 12 4.62 9.36 -40.33
CA LEU A 12 4.05 8.06 -40.00
C LEU A 12 4.94 6.91 -40.47
N LEU A 13 5.68 7.09 -41.56
CA LEU A 13 6.63 6.11 -42.05
C LEU A 13 7.80 5.87 -41.09
N SER A 14 8.25 6.91 -40.37
CA SER A 14 9.31 6.80 -39.36
C SER A 14 8.81 6.17 -38.07
N GLU A 15 7.56 6.45 -37.70
CA GLU A 15 6.91 5.83 -36.54
C GLU A 15 6.72 4.32 -36.76
N ILE A 16 6.25 3.93 -37.95
CA ILE A 16 6.08 2.53 -38.33
C ILE A 16 7.43 1.78 -38.38
N ASP A 17 8.54 2.45 -38.73
CA ASP A 17 9.87 1.84 -38.63
C ASP A 17 10.24 1.52 -37.19
N SER A 18 10.11 2.50 -36.30
CA SER A 18 10.44 2.33 -34.88
C SER A 18 9.62 1.19 -34.27
N GLU A 19 8.32 1.19 -34.53
CA GLU A 19 7.42 0.17 -34.01
C GLU A 19 7.70 -1.22 -34.63
N ALA A 20 8.09 -1.28 -35.90
CA ALA A 20 8.50 -2.53 -36.53
C ALA A 20 9.76 -3.11 -35.89
N ASP A 21 10.75 -2.27 -35.59
CA ASP A 21 12.00 -2.65 -34.92
C ASP A 21 11.73 -3.09 -33.47
N ASP A 22 10.91 -2.35 -32.73
CA ASP A 22 10.54 -2.65 -31.34
C ASP A 22 9.80 -4.00 -31.21
N LEU A 23 8.97 -4.33 -32.21
CA LEU A 23 8.23 -5.59 -32.27
C LEU A 23 9.01 -6.72 -32.98
N GLY A 24 10.23 -6.45 -33.46
CA GLY A 24 11.13 -7.44 -34.04
C GLY A 24 10.80 -7.88 -35.47
N TYR A 25 10.08 -7.07 -36.24
CA TYR A 25 9.82 -7.35 -37.66
C TYR A 25 11.07 -7.09 -38.52
N SER A 26 11.27 -7.91 -39.56
CA SER A 26 12.48 -7.81 -40.40
C SER A 26 12.48 -6.61 -41.35
N SER A 27 11.30 -6.04 -41.62
CA SER A 27 11.16 -4.84 -42.43
C SER A 27 9.81 -4.17 -42.21
N ARG A 28 9.77 -2.85 -42.44
CA ARG A 28 8.52 -2.07 -42.49
C ARG A 28 7.45 -2.71 -43.38
N ALA A 29 7.84 -3.28 -44.52
CA ALA A 29 6.90 -3.89 -45.46
C ALA A 29 6.28 -5.19 -44.91
N GLU A 30 6.98 -5.91 -44.03
CA GLU A 30 6.44 -7.06 -43.31
C GLU A 30 5.45 -6.59 -42.24
N TYR A 31 5.84 -5.58 -41.45
CA TYR A 31 4.98 -5.00 -40.43
C TYR A 31 3.69 -4.42 -41.01
N ILE A 32 3.77 -3.65 -42.10
CA ILE A 32 2.59 -3.12 -42.82
C ILE A 32 1.71 -4.26 -43.35
N ARG A 33 2.28 -5.35 -43.84
CA ARG A 33 1.49 -6.51 -44.30
C ARG A 33 0.76 -7.17 -43.13
N GLN A 34 1.40 -7.31 -41.99
CA GLN A 34 0.79 -7.86 -40.77
C GLN A 34 -0.35 -6.95 -40.28
N LEU A 35 -0.13 -5.64 -40.23
CA LEU A 35 -1.17 -4.67 -39.89
C LEU A 35 -2.38 -4.76 -40.84
N LEU A 36 -2.14 -4.85 -42.14
CA LEU A 36 -3.22 -4.97 -43.14
C LEU A 36 -3.98 -6.29 -43.04
N GLN A 37 -3.30 -7.39 -42.74
CA GLN A 37 -3.94 -8.71 -42.54
C GLN A 37 -4.81 -8.72 -41.27
N ASN A 38 -4.33 -8.10 -40.19
CA ASN A 38 -5.07 -8.02 -38.93
C ASN A 38 -6.16 -6.96 -38.93
N ARG A 39 -6.18 -6.02 -39.90
CA ARG A 39 -7.15 -4.93 -40.00
C ARG A 39 -8.61 -5.40 -40.13
N GLY A 40 -8.84 -6.55 -40.77
CA GLY A 40 -10.18 -7.14 -40.89
C GLY A 40 -10.79 -7.43 -39.51
N PRO A 41 -10.16 -8.32 -38.72
CA PRO A 41 -10.63 -8.64 -37.38
C PRO A 41 -10.56 -7.45 -36.41
N THR A 42 -9.56 -6.55 -36.47
CA THR A 42 -9.56 -5.36 -35.59
C THR A 42 -10.69 -4.40 -35.91
N ARG A 43 -11.03 -4.21 -37.19
CA ARG A 43 -12.15 -3.35 -37.58
C ARG A 43 -13.50 -3.95 -37.18
N GLU A 44 -13.64 -5.26 -37.26
CA GLU A 44 -14.84 -5.97 -36.81
C GLU A 44 -14.96 -5.91 -35.27
N MET A 45 -13.84 -6.03 -34.55
CA MET A 45 -13.79 -5.86 -33.10
C MET A 45 -14.06 -4.41 -32.67
N LEU A 46 -13.47 -3.41 -33.33
CA LEU A 46 -13.76 -1.98 -33.11
C LEU A 46 -15.20 -1.59 -33.49
N ALA A 47 -15.79 -2.25 -34.48
CA ALA A 47 -17.19 -2.03 -34.83
C ALA A 47 -18.15 -2.69 -33.82
N ALA A 48 -17.74 -3.81 -33.21
CA ALA A 48 -18.46 -4.47 -32.12
C ALA A 48 -18.29 -3.73 -30.77
N ASP A 49 -17.14 -3.10 -30.55
CA ASP A 49 -16.83 -2.25 -29.38
C ASP A 49 -17.31 -0.79 -29.59
N GLY A 50 -17.78 -0.47 -30.81
CA GLY A 50 -18.37 0.81 -31.21
C GLY A 50 -19.77 1.07 -30.67
N SER A 51 -20.32 0.19 -29.83
CA SER A 51 -21.25 0.58 -28.77
C SER A 51 -20.45 1.31 -27.70
N ALA A 52 -19.99 2.52 -28.03
CA ALA A 52 -19.50 3.47 -27.06
C ALA A 52 -20.52 3.54 -25.93
N GLU A 53 -20.13 3.05 -24.76
CA GLU A 53 -20.81 3.29 -23.50
C GLU A 53 -20.70 4.80 -23.24
N LEU A 54 -21.52 5.58 -23.94
CA LEU A 54 -21.69 6.99 -23.71
C LEU A 54 -22.12 7.10 -22.26
N ALA A 55 -21.23 7.62 -21.41
CA ALA A 55 -21.48 7.78 -19.99
C ALA A 55 -22.87 8.38 -19.81
N ASN A 56 -23.79 7.61 -19.20
CA ASN A 56 -25.16 8.04 -19.03
C ASN A 56 -25.13 9.36 -18.24
N PRO A 57 -25.70 10.46 -18.75
CA PRO A 57 -25.61 11.76 -18.09
C PRO A 57 -26.20 11.74 -16.67
N GLU A 58 -27.17 10.85 -16.42
CA GLU A 58 -27.69 10.59 -15.08
C GLU A 58 -26.65 9.96 -14.15
N THR A 59 -25.85 9.01 -14.63
CA THR A 59 -24.77 8.38 -13.84
C THR A 59 -23.64 9.36 -13.55
N VAL A 60 -23.34 10.26 -14.48
CA VAL A 60 -22.34 11.32 -14.27
C VAL A 60 -22.83 12.32 -13.23
N ALA A 61 -24.11 12.69 -13.27
CA ALA A 61 -24.72 13.59 -12.29
C ALA A 61 -24.73 12.97 -10.88
N THR A 62 -25.13 11.71 -10.74
CA THR A 62 -25.11 11.00 -9.44
C THR A 62 -23.69 10.85 -8.91
N ASN A 63 -22.74 10.43 -9.74
CA ASN A 63 -21.34 10.35 -9.34
C ASN A 63 -20.78 11.71 -8.90
N THR A 64 -21.21 12.80 -9.54
CA THR A 64 -20.79 14.16 -9.16
C THR A 64 -21.34 14.57 -7.80
N GLU A 65 -22.61 14.27 -7.50
CA GLU A 65 -23.21 14.52 -6.19
C GLU A 65 -22.55 13.70 -5.09
N ASP A 66 -22.27 12.42 -5.35
CA ASP A 66 -21.58 11.54 -4.41
C ASP A 66 -20.15 12.04 -4.11
N ILE A 67 -19.41 12.50 -5.12
CA ILE A 67 -18.09 13.11 -4.94
C ILE A 67 -18.17 14.35 -4.06
N GLN A 68 -19.18 15.21 -4.25
CA GLN A 68 -19.37 16.40 -3.42
C GLN A 68 -19.70 16.05 -1.96
N GLN A 69 -20.52 15.02 -1.73
CA GLN A 69 -20.82 14.53 -0.39
C GLN A 69 -19.58 13.94 0.30
N LEU A 70 -18.78 13.16 -0.43
CA LEU A 70 -17.52 12.62 0.10
C LEU A 70 -16.53 13.74 0.44
N GLN A 71 -16.45 14.79 -0.37
CA GLN A 71 -15.63 15.97 -0.07
C GLN A 71 -16.09 16.70 1.20
N GLN A 72 -17.40 16.83 1.43
CA GLN A 72 -17.92 17.40 2.66
C GLN A 72 -17.61 16.53 3.89
N GLN A 73 -17.76 15.22 3.76
CA GLN A 73 -17.44 14.28 4.84
C GLN A 73 -15.94 14.29 5.17
N LEU A 74 -15.08 14.39 4.15
CA LEU A 74 -13.63 14.51 4.33
C LEU A 74 -13.28 15.78 5.11
N ASN A 75 -13.81 16.93 4.72
CA ASN A 75 -13.54 18.20 5.42
C ASN A 75 -14.01 18.15 6.88
N ALA A 76 -15.18 17.56 7.14
CA ALA A 76 -15.67 17.39 8.51
C ALA A 76 -14.79 16.43 9.34
N ALA A 77 -14.23 15.40 8.71
CA ALA A 77 -13.29 14.49 9.37
C ALA A 77 -11.96 15.18 9.69
N VAL A 78 -11.44 16.02 8.77
CA VAL A 78 -10.23 16.82 8.98
C VAL A 78 -10.42 17.79 10.16
N GLU A 79 -11.50 18.58 10.17
CA GLU A 79 -11.80 19.49 11.31
C GLU A 79 -11.90 18.73 12.64
N ARG A 80 -12.46 17.52 12.63
CA ARG A 80 -12.55 16.68 13.83
C ARG A 80 -11.19 16.18 14.29
N ILE A 81 -10.29 15.83 13.37
CA ILE A 81 -8.92 15.42 13.69
C ILE A 81 -8.18 16.61 14.30
N GLU A 82 -8.20 17.79 13.67
CA GLU A 82 -7.56 19.00 14.21
C GLU A 82 -8.08 19.34 15.62
N ALA A 83 -9.39 19.22 15.85
CA ALA A 83 -9.97 19.43 17.17
C ALA A 83 -9.55 18.37 18.21
N LEU A 84 -9.32 17.12 17.78
CA LEU A 84 -8.83 16.06 18.67
C LEU A 84 -7.34 16.23 18.96
N GLU A 85 -6.54 16.62 17.98
CA GLU A 85 -5.12 16.93 18.14
C GLU A 85 -4.93 18.09 19.13
N GLY A 86 -5.66 19.19 18.97
CA GLY A 86 -5.62 20.31 19.92
C GLY A 86 -6.07 19.92 21.33
N ARG A 87 -7.00 18.97 21.47
CA ARG A 87 -7.41 18.42 22.78
C ARG A 87 -6.34 17.51 23.39
N ILE A 88 -5.60 16.76 22.57
CA ILE A 88 -4.49 15.93 23.03
C ILE A 88 -3.34 16.83 23.50
N GLU A 89 -2.99 17.86 22.73
CA GLU A 89 -1.94 18.82 23.08
C GLU A 89 -2.28 19.55 24.39
N ALA A 90 -3.50 20.08 24.52
CA ALA A 90 -3.96 20.71 25.76
C ALA A 90 -4.03 19.74 26.96
N ARG A 91 -4.24 18.44 26.72
CA ARG A 91 -4.19 17.41 27.76
C ARG A 91 -2.75 17.08 28.15
N ASN A 92 -1.84 17.06 27.18
CA ASN A 92 -0.43 16.79 27.40
C ASN A 92 0.24 17.92 28.20
N ASP A 93 -0.03 19.19 27.86
CA ASP A 93 0.41 20.35 28.65
C ASP A 93 -0.08 20.31 30.10
N LYS A 94 -1.29 19.77 30.33
CA LYS A 94 -1.85 19.62 31.66
C LYS A 94 -1.21 18.49 32.47
N ILE A 95 -0.67 17.47 31.78
CA ILE A 95 0.09 16.37 32.40
C ILE A 95 1.49 16.86 32.77
N ASP A 96 2.15 17.62 31.89
CA ASP A 96 3.47 18.19 32.17
C ASP A 96 3.42 19.21 33.32
N THR A 97 2.40 20.07 33.37
CA THR A 97 2.21 21.04 34.48
C THR A 97 1.77 20.41 35.80
N SER A 98 1.23 19.19 35.79
CA SER A 98 0.90 18.44 37.02
C SER A 98 2.07 17.58 37.52
N SER A 99 3.13 17.41 36.72
CA SER A 99 4.28 16.56 37.04
C SER A 99 5.37 17.26 37.87
N GLU A 100 5.29 18.58 38.08
CA GLU A 100 6.24 19.32 38.95
C GLU A 100 5.82 19.35 40.44
N SER A 101 4.74 18.69 40.84
CA SER A 101 4.33 18.63 42.26
C SER A 101 3.62 17.32 42.63
N ASP A 102 4.27 16.19 42.38
CA ASP A 102 4.28 15.11 43.38
C ASP A 102 5.38 14.12 43.05
N GLY A 103 6.45 14.17 43.86
CA GLY A 103 7.49 13.17 43.85
C GLY A 103 6.95 11.87 44.45
N GLN A 104 6.45 10.97 43.61
CA GLN A 104 6.37 9.55 43.94
C GLN A 104 6.53 8.72 42.66
N ALA A 105 7.69 8.08 42.56
CA ALA A 105 8.06 7.17 41.50
C ALA A 105 7.02 6.07 41.29
N GLN A 106 6.52 5.97 40.07
CA GLN A 106 6.00 4.72 39.49
C GLN A 106 6.97 4.28 38.37
N PRO A 107 7.35 3.00 38.28
CA PRO A 107 8.31 2.53 37.30
C PRO A 107 7.65 2.42 35.93
N ASP A 108 8.26 3.04 34.91
CA ASP A 108 8.05 2.74 33.50
C ASP A 108 8.40 1.27 33.22
N ALA A 109 7.44 0.38 33.38
CA ALA A 109 7.62 -1.05 33.09
C ALA A 109 7.70 -1.32 31.58
N GLY A 110 7.13 -0.45 30.72
CA GLY A 110 7.09 -0.66 29.27
C GLY A 110 8.38 -0.31 28.50
N SER A 111 9.20 0.60 29.01
CA SER A 111 10.45 1.03 28.34
C SER A 111 11.55 -0.04 28.38
N THR A 112 11.51 -0.95 29.37
CA THR A 112 12.51 -2.02 29.49
C THR A 112 12.28 -3.18 28.54
N SER A 113 11.04 -3.47 28.13
CA SER A 113 10.72 -4.62 27.26
C SER A 113 11.09 -4.38 25.81
N ILE A 114 10.79 -3.18 25.25
CA ILE A 114 11.28 -2.78 23.91
C ILE A 114 12.80 -2.66 23.89
N SER A 115 13.42 -2.05 24.90
CA SER A 115 14.89 -1.93 24.95
C SER A 115 15.57 -3.31 24.97
N LYS A 116 14.98 -4.30 25.65
CA LYS A 116 15.45 -5.70 25.63
C LYS A 116 15.24 -6.34 24.26
N LEU A 117 14.12 -6.06 23.60
CA LEU A 117 13.84 -6.54 22.26
C LEU A 117 14.86 -5.98 21.26
N GLU A 118 15.17 -4.68 21.30
CA GLU A 118 16.18 -4.06 20.43
C GLU A 118 17.56 -4.71 20.57
N SER A 119 18.00 -4.94 21.82
CA SER A 119 19.24 -5.66 22.09
C SER A 119 19.19 -7.09 21.56
N TRP A 120 18.07 -7.81 21.77
CA TRP A 120 17.92 -9.18 21.31
C TRP A 120 17.89 -9.28 19.78
N VAL A 121 17.21 -8.35 19.10
CA VAL A 121 17.13 -8.35 17.64
C VAL A 121 18.50 -8.07 17.02
N THR A 122 19.35 -7.29 17.70
CA THR A 122 20.73 -7.04 17.28
C THR A 122 21.62 -8.29 17.39
N ASP A 123 21.43 -9.09 18.45
CA ASP A 123 22.30 -10.25 18.72
C ASP A 123 21.79 -11.57 18.13
N HIS A 124 20.47 -11.76 18.07
CA HIS A 124 19.80 -13.04 17.76
C HIS A 124 18.64 -12.89 16.75
N GLY A 125 18.36 -11.67 16.31
CA GLY A 125 17.25 -11.38 15.42
C GLY A 125 17.50 -11.74 13.95
N PRO A 126 16.57 -11.35 13.06
CA PRO A 126 16.69 -11.60 11.63
C PRO A 126 17.93 -10.91 11.03
N GLN A 127 18.56 -11.57 10.06
CA GLN A 127 19.69 -10.98 9.32
C GLN A 127 19.29 -9.84 8.38
N LYS A 128 18.01 -9.72 8.03
CA LYS A 128 17.52 -8.68 7.13
C LYS A 128 17.05 -7.47 7.95
N GLU A 129 17.57 -6.30 7.65
CA GLU A 129 17.16 -5.03 8.28
C GLU A 129 15.64 -4.82 8.19
N ILE A 130 15.02 -5.11 7.05
CA ILE A 130 13.56 -4.99 6.88
C ILE A 130 12.78 -5.86 7.87
N ALA A 131 13.31 -7.05 8.22
CA ALA A 131 12.66 -7.96 9.15
C ALA A 131 12.87 -7.52 10.61
N VAL A 132 14.00 -6.88 10.92
CA VAL A 132 14.24 -6.21 12.20
C VAL A 132 13.22 -5.09 12.40
N SER A 133 13.05 -4.21 11.42
CA SER A 133 12.08 -3.11 11.48
C SER A 133 10.64 -3.61 11.68
N ILE A 134 10.25 -4.69 10.99
CA ILE A 134 8.91 -5.28 11.13
C ILE A 134 8.67 -5.84 12.54
N ILE A 135 9.68 -6.44 13.18
CA ILE A 135 9.53 -6.99 14.54
C ILE A 135 9.44 -5.87 15.57
N LEU A 136 10.26 -4.83 15.45
CA LEU A 136 10.21 -3.67 16.34
C LEU A 136 8.88 -2.93 16.21
N PHE A 137 8.43 -2.70 14.98
CA PHE A 137 7.13 -2.09 14.73
C PHE A 137 5.97 -2.94 15.26
N ALA A 138 6.05 -4.27 15.16
CA ALA A 138 5.05 -5.15 15.76
C ALA A 138 5.00 -5.03 17.29
N ALA A 139 6.15 -4.90 17.96
CA ALA A 139 6.21 -4.70 19.41
C ALA A 139 5.64 -3.34 19.82
N GLU A 140 5.99 -2.28 19.10
CA GLU A 140 5.46 -0.92 19.35
C GLU A 140 3.94 -0.89 19.17
N LEU A 141 3.43 -1.53 18.11
CA LEU A 141 2.00 -1.61 17.85
C LEU A 141 1.24 -2.34 18.96
N LEU A 142 1.77 -3.48 19.42
CA LEU A 142 1.17 -4.25 20.51
C LEU A 142 1.27 -3.51 21.86
N GLN A 143 2.35 -2.76 22.11
CA GLN A 143 2.45 -1.94 23.31
C GLN A 143 1.46 -0.78 23.31
N LYS A 144 1.25 -0.15 22.15
CA LYS A 144 0.39 1.04 22.00
C LYS A 144 -1.10 0.68 21.96
N ASP A 145 -1.46 -0.33 21.17
CA ASP A 145 -2.85 -0.70 20.91
C ASP A 145 -3.32 -1.88 21.77
N GLY A 146 -2.41 -2.54 22.48
CA GLY A 146 -2.66 -3.71 23.31
C GLY A 146 -2.69 -5.02 22.51
N PRO A 147 -3.28 -6.09 23.08
CA PRO A 147 -3.34 -7.38 22.43
C PRO A 147 -4.14 -7.32 21.12
N LEU A 148 -3.51 -7.70 20.01
CA LEU A 148 -4.12 -7.68 18.68
C LEU A 148 -4.28 -9.08 18.10
N GLU A 149 -5.32 -9.27 17.29
CA GLU A 149 -5.50 -10.51 16.53
C GLU A 149 -4.46 -10.63 15.41
N THR A 150 -4.11 -11.88 15.08
CA THR A 150 -3.15 -12.22 14.01
C THR A 150 -3.50 -11.54 12.69
N GLY A 151 -4.79 -11.51 12.34
CA GLY A 151 -5.26 -10.92 11.09
C GLY A 151 -5.10 -9.40 11.04
N GLU A 152 -5.32 -8.73 12.16
CA GLU A 152 -5.21 -7.29 12.30
C GLU A 152 -3.74 -6.86 12.36
N LEU A 153 -2.94 -7.48 13.23
CA LEU A 153 -1.51 -7.23 13.34
C LEU A 153 -0.80 -7.42 11.99
N LYS A 154 -1.14 -8.51 11.28
CA LYS A 154 -0.60 -8.80 9.94
C LYS A 154 -1.04 -7.79 8.88
N SER A 155 -2.25 -7.24 8.99
CA SER A 155 -2.72 -6.24 8.03
C SER A 155 -2.00 -4.91 8.24
N ARG A 156 -1.89 -4.45 9.48
CA ARG A 156 -1.18 -3.21 9.82
C ARG A 156 0.32 -3.28 9.51
N LEU A 157 0.97 -4.42 9.78
CA LEU A 157 2.36 -4.63 9.40
C LEU A 157 2.60 -4.56 7.89
N TYR A 158 1.63 -4.98 7.08
CA TYR A 158 1.76 -4.92 5.63
C TYR A 158 1.41 -3.55 5.04
N GLU A 159 0.53 -2.81 5.70
CA GLU A 159 0.24 -1.41 5.33
C GLU A 159 1.45 -0.51 5.56
N GLU A 160 2.20 -0.75 6.64
CA GLU A 160 3.45 -0.02 6.92
C GLU A 160 4.61 -0.48 6.01
N PHE A 161 4.64 -1.77 5.65
CA PHE A 161 5.71 -2.36 4.83
C PHE A 161 5.16 -3.04 3.56
N PRO A 162 4.52 -2.30 2.63
CA PRO A 162 3.85 -2.89 1.46
C PRO A 162 4.84 -3.53 0.48
N ASP A 163 6.06 -2.98 0.39
CA ASP A 163 7.08 -3.40 -0.57
C ASP A 163 8.07 -4.42 0.03
N ALA A 164 7.96 -4.75 1.32
CA ALA A 164 8.91 -5.64 1.98
C ALA A 164 8.75 -7.10 1.56
N TYR A 165 7.53 -7.53 1.21
CA TYR A 165 7.22 -8.92 0.84
C TYR A 165 6.03 -8.97 -0.13
N GLU A 166 6.01 -9.95 -1.03
CA GLU A 166 4.95 -10.15 -2.04
C GLU A 166 3.54 -10.33 -1.45
N SER A 167 3.41 -10.74 -0.19
CA SER A 167 2.10 -10.89 0.44
C SER A 167 2.16 -10.75 1.96
N LYS A 168 1.03 -10.35 2.55
CA LYS A 168 0.79 -10.37 4.00
C LYS A 168 1.22 -11.70 4.64
N LYS A 169 0.95 -12.83 3.97
CA LYS A 169 1.26 -14.19 4.47
C LYS A 169 2.76 -14.47 4.47
N THR A 170 3.46 -14.04 3.43
CA THR A 170 4.91 -14.20 3.29
C THR A 170 5.65 -13.35 4.32
N LEU A 171 5.21 -12.10 4.52
CA LEU A 171 5.73 -11.21 5.57
C LEU A 171 5.61 -11.88 6.93
N TRP A 172 4.39 -12.27 7.30
CA TRP A 172 4.10 -12.88 8.59
C TRP A 172 4.93 -14.14 8.87
N GLY A 173 5.04 -15.04 7.88
CA GLY A 173 5.77 -16.30 8.01
C GLY A 173 7.30 -16.12 8.08
N ALA A 174 7.83 -15.08 7.43
CA ALA A 174 9.27 -14.81 7.39
C ALA A 174 9.76 -14.00 8.59
N THR A 175 8.89 -13.20 9.21
CA THR A 175 9.24 -12.33 10.35
C THR A 175 8.56 -12.82 11.62
N VAL A 176 7.39 -12.27 11.94
CA VAL A 176 6.75 -12.37 13.25
C VAL A 176 6.53 -13.83 13.63
N GLN A 177 5.95 -14.67 12.78
CA GLN A 177 5.71 -16.08 13.12
C GLN A 177 6.97 -16.85 13.56
N ARG A 178 8.14 -16.49 13.03
CA ARG A 178 9.39 -17.21 13.25
C ARG A 178 10.14 -16.72 14.48
N PHE A 179 10.13 -15.42 14.74
CA PHE A 179 10.90 -14.81 15.81
C PHE A 179 10.07 -14.47 17.05
N TYR A 180 8.75 -14.41 16.93
CA TYR A 180 7.85 -14.03 18.02
C TYR A 180 7.92 -14.94 19.24
N GLN A 181 8.15 -16.25 19.08
CA GLN A 181 8.24 -17.18 20.22
C GLN A 181 9.54 -17.04 21.00
N ASP A 182 10.59 -16.56 20.34
CA ASP A 182 11.93 -16.45 20.92
C ASP A 182 12.26 -15.01 21.35
N ALA A 183 11.49 -14.04 20.86
CA ALA A 183 11.70 -12.62 21.11
C ALA A 183 11.17 -12.22 22.50
N PRO A 184 11.97 -11.52 23.32
CA PRO A 184 11.58 -11.12 24.66
C PRO A 184 10.44 -10.10 24.64
N GLY A 185 9.49 -10.24 25.56
CA GLY A 185 8.34 -9.35 25.72
C GLY A 185 7.11 -9.76 24.91
N PHE A 186 7.27 -10.60 23.90
CA PHE A 186 6.12 -11.10 23.14
C PHE A 186 5.40 -12.25 23.86
N ASN A 187 4.09 -12.09 24.05
CA ASN A 187 3.25 -13.05 24.76
C ASN A 187 2.03 -13.45 23.91
N LYS A 188 1.71 -14.74 23.89
CA LYS A 188 0.53 -15.26 23.18
C LYS A 188 -0.57 -15.63 24.19
N PRO A 189 -1.41 -14.67 24.62
CA PRO A 189 -2.42 -14.93 25.66
C PRO A 189 -3.51 -15.90 25.17
N GLU A 190 -3.89 -15.83 23.88
CA GLU A 190 -4.94 -16.66 23.30
C GLU A 190 -4.58 -17.18 21.90
N TYR A 191 -5.31 -18.20 21.44
CA TYR A 191 -5.11 -18.76 20.09
C TYR A 191 -5.44 -17.71 19.03
N GLY A 192 -4.40 -17.14 18.42
CA GLY A 192 -4.54 -16.15 17.36
C GLY A 192 -4.42 -14.71 17.84
N THR A 193 -4.18 -14.47 19.12
CA THR A 193 -3.97 -13.14 19.71
C THR A 193 -2.51 -13.00 20.13
N TYR A 194 -1.94 -11.83 19.86
CA TYR A 194 -0.56 -11.50 20.20
C TYR A 194 -0.53 -10.28 21.09
N ASP A 195 0.36 -10.29 22.05
CA ASP A 195 0.54 -9.24 23.03
C ASP A 195 2.03 -8.93 23.22
N PHE A 196 2.33 -7.78 23.81
CA PHE A 196 3.68 -7.34 24.14
C PHE A 196 3.73 -6.63 25.50
N GLU A 197 4.46 -7.22 26.45
CA GLU A 197 4.65 -6.72 27.83
C GLU A 197 6.12 -6.51 28.18
#